data_AF-A0A0D2PEB9-F1
#
_entry.id   AF-A0A0D2PEB9-F1
#
_cell.length_a   1.000
_cell.length_b   1.000
_cell.length_c   1.000
_cell.angle_alpha   90.00
_cell.angle_beta   90.00
_cell.angle_gamma   90.00
#
_symmetry.space_group_name_H-M   'P 1'
#
loop_
_entity.id
_entity.type
_entity.pdbx_description
1 polymer ?
#
loop_
_entity_poly.entity_id
_entity_poly.type
_entity_poly.pdbx_seq_one_letter_code
_entity_poly.pdbx_strand_id
1 'polypeptide(L)' 'MESGEFPQQELTGICLRTCMIHYAAYRNIFPLWALGEYRRHVLLPSYSI' A
#
# COMPACT_ATOMS: atom_id res chain seq x y z
N MET A 1 -15.58 9.55 -9.33
CA MET A 1 -14.62 8.79 -8.50
C MET A 1 -15.01 7.32 -8.62
N GLU A 2 -14.55 6.64 -9.68
CA GLU A 2 -15.18 5.37 -10.13
C GLU A 2 -14.20 4.19 -10.25
N SER A 3 -12.87 4.44 -10.22
CA SER A 3 -11.88 3.40 -10.56
C SER A 3 -11.29 2.63 -9.35
N GLY A 4 -11.55 3.05 -8.11
CA GLY A 4 -10.95 2.41 -6.91
C GLY A 4 -9.42 2.50 -6.80
N GLU A 5 -8.76 3.18 -7.75
CA GLU A 5 -7.32 3.42 -7.76
C GLU A 5 -6.95 4.51 -6.75
N PHE A 6 -5.83 4.31 -6.05
CA PHE A 6 -5.27 5.35 -5.20
C PHE A 6 -4.57 6.42 -6.04
N PRO A 7 -4.65 7.71 -5.64
CA PRO A 7 -3.98 8.79 -6.36
C PRO A 7 -2.47 8.58 -6.37
N GLN A 8 -1.83 8.89 -7.48
CA GLN A 8 -0.38 8.79 -7.62
C GLN A 8 0.31 9.87 -6.78
N GLN A 9 1.20 9.44 -5.88
CA GLN A 9 1.99 10.30 -5.01
C GLN A 9 3.43 10.46 -5.54
N GLU A 10 4.23 11.35 -4.94
CA GLU A 10 5.61 11.63 -5.37
C GLU A 10 6.53 10.39 -5.38
N LEU A 11 7.68 10.48 -6.08
CA LEU A 11 8.61 9.35 -6.26
C LEU A 11 8.98 8.72 -4.91
N THR A 12 8.51 7.49 -4.70
CA THR A 12 8.63 6.79 -3.42
C THR A 12 9.95 6.02 -3.27
N GLY A 13 10.67 5.77 -4.37
CA GLY A 13 11.94 5.03 -4.36
C GLY A 13 13.15 5.95 -4.46
N ILE A 14 14.19 5.67 -3.69
CA ILE A 14 15.53 6.26 -3.87
C ILE A 14 16.52 5.12 -4.13
N CYS A 15 17.16 5.14 -5.29
CA CYS A 15 18.29 4.27 -5.61
C CYS A 15 19.58 5.09 -5.59
N LEU A 16 20.65 4.51 -5.04
CA LEU A 16 21.99 5.12 -5.01
C LEU A 16 21.99 6.55 -4.40
N ARG A 17 21.13 6.81 -3.41
CA ARG A 17 20.97 8.07 -2.67
C ARG A 17 20.52 9.30 -3.48
N THR A 18 20.61 9.28 -4.80
CA THR A 18 20.31 10.45 -5.67
C THR A 18 19.34 10.15 -6.81
N CYS A 19 19.15 8.88 -7.19
CA CYS A 19 18.27 8.51 -8.28
C CYS A 19 16.87 8.21 -7.74
N MET A 20 15.91 9.08 -8.05
CA MET A 20 14.51 8.87 -7.68
C MET A 20 13.89 7.82 -8.63
N ILE A 21 13.35 6.74 -8.08
CA ILE A 21 12.68 5.68 -8.84
C ILE A 21 11.17 5.78 -8.62
N HIS A 22 10.44 5.83 -9.73
CA HIS A 22 8.99 5.86 -9.72
C HIS A 22 8.39 4.46 -9.84
N TYR A 23 8.01 3.86 -8.72
CA TYR A 23 7.31 2.58 -8.69
C TYR A 23 5.80 2.78 -8.83
N ALA A 24 5.29 2.83 -10.07
CA ALA A 24 3.89 3.17 -10.33
C ALA A 24 2.88 2.22 -9.65
N ALA A 25 3.24 0.94 -9.45
CA ALA A 25 2.40 -0.05 -8.82
C ALA A 25 2.31 0.09 -7.28
N TYR A 26 3.23 0.82 -6.64
CA TYR A 26 3.27 0.98 -5.18
C TYR A 26 2.04 1.68 -4.63
N ARG A 27 1.41 2.56 -5.43
CA ARG A 27 0.17 3.25 -5.09
C ARG A 27 -0.97 2.29 -4.75
N ASN A 28 -1.00 1.10 -5.35
CA ASN A 28 -2.07 0.12 -5.13
C ASN A 28 -1.63 -0.99 -4.18
N ILE A 29 -0.39 -1.47 -4.29
CA ILE A 29 0.09 -2.64 -3.53
C ILE A 29 0.15 -2.35 -2.03
N PHE A 30 0.77 -1.24 -1.62
CA PHE A 30 0.96 -0.95 -0.20
C PHE A 30 -0.34 -0.64 0.54
N PRO A 31 -1.25 0.21 0.02
CA PRO A 31 -2.52 0.46 0.68
C PRO A 31 -3.39 -0.80 0.79
N LEU A 32 -3.43 -1.64 -0.25
CA LEU A 32 -4.18 -2.90 -0.20
C LEU A 32 -3.60 -3.87 0.84
N TRP A 33 -2.27 -3.97 0.91
CA TRP A 33 -1.63 -4.81 1.92
C TRP A 33 -1.91 -4.32 3.34
N ALA A 34 -1.81 -3.01 3.57
CA ALA A 34 -2.12 -2.39 4.86
C ALA A 34 -3.59 -2.61 5.28
N LEU A 35 -4.53 -2.50 4.34
CA LEU A 35 -5.95 -2.79 4.59
C LEU A 35 -6.17 -4.28 4.93
N GLY A 36 -5.46 -5.19 4.25
CA GLY A 36 -5.49 -6.62 4.55
C GLY A 36 -5.01 -6.94 5.96
N GLU A 37 -3.87 -6.37 6.37
CA GLU A 37 -3.32 -6.52 7.72
C GLU A 37 -4.24 -5.90 8.77
N TYR A 38 -4.80 -4.72 8.51
CA TYR A 38 -5.77 -4.08 9.40
C TYR A 38 -7.02 -4.93 9.60
N ARG A 39 -7.58 -5.48 8.51
CA ARG A 39 -8.71 -6.41 8.60
C ARG A 39 -8.36 -7.62 9.45
N ARG A 40 -7.18 -8.20 9.27
CA ARG A 40 -6.73 -9.41 9.96
C ARG A 40 -6.51 -9.20 11.45
N HIS A 41 -5.93 -8.07 11.85
CA HIS A 41 -5.53 -7.83 13.23
C HIS A 41 -6.51 -7.00 14.07
N VAL A 42 -7.32 -6.16 13.43
CA VAL A 42 -8.18 -5.22 14.15
C VAL A 42 -9.66 -5.56 13.98
N LEU A 43 -10.08 -5.97 12.78
CA LEU A 43 -11.50 -6.17 12.47
C LEU A 43 -11.98 -7.61 12.60
N LEU A 44 -11.07 -8.59 12.51
CA LEU A 44 -11.40 -10.00 12.75
C LEU A 44 -11.07 -10.33 14.22
N PRO A 45 -12.06 -10.71 15.05
CA PRO A 45 -11.77 -11.28 16.34
C PRO A 45 -11.00 -12.58 16.10
N SER A 46 -9.89 -12.76 16.80
CA SER A 46 -9.16 -14.02 16.83
C SER A 46 -10.07 -15.07 17.45
N TYR A 47 -10.91 -15.72 16.66
CA TYR A 47 -11.58 -16.93 17.10
C TYR A 47 -10.50 -18.00 17.20
N SER A 48 -9.94 -18.10 18.40
CA SER A 48 -9.19 -19.26 18.88
C SER A 48 -10.09 -20.49 18.70
N ILE A 49 -9.67 -21.39 17.82
CA ILE A 49 -10.00 -22.81 17.91
C ILE A 49 -8.88 -23.46 18.70
#